data_AF-M7C175-F1
#
_entry.id   AF-M7C175-F1
#
_cell.length_a   1.000
_cell.length_b   1.000
_cell.length_c   1.000
_cell.angle_alpha   90.00
_cell.angle_beta   90.00
_cell.angle_gamma   90.00
#
_symmetry.space_group_name_H-M   'P 1'
#
loop_
_entity.id
_entity.type
_entity.pdbx_description
1 polymer ?
#
loop_
_entity_poly.entity_id
_entity_poly.type
_entity_poly.pdbx_seq_one_letter_code
_entity_poly.pdbx_strand_id
1 'polypeptide(L)'
;MEAAVQSHSSRDAGMQTDQSEETIQDLDLQKEAPVDYPGLLSFLQGVEDVVIKELNKNWRSHAFDGFEVNWVDQNETVGGSVFGFLLFQVSCLHSLLYPEAQDQKLQVTSISWNATGSVVACSYGRNLFLSGGTDGHVHLHSMLQAQPLISLQLSKKYLFSVRWSPVRPLVFAAATGEGEVQLFDFGKSSQKPAVSIKQASAQTPVYCIEFNIKQPQLLAAGDARGMLKIWQLSSDFIQQGPKEVNHLEQLANEVTD
;
A
#
# COMPACT_ATOMS: atom_id res chain seq x y z
N MET A 1 -48.75 38.41 1.85
CA MET A 1 -48.59 36.96 2.08
C MET A 1 -47.29 36.59 1.40
N GLU A 2 -46.17 36.68 2.10
CA GLU A 2 -44.86 36.31 1.55
C GLU A 2 -44.70 34.80 1.70
N ALA A 3 -44.53 34.11 0.57
CA ALA A 3 -44.23 32.68 0.54
C ALA A 3 -42.72 32.51 0.42
N ALA A 4 -42.11 31.79 1.36
CA ALA A 4 -40.72 31.39 1.28
C ALA A 4 -40.62 30.02 0.61
N VAL A 5 -39.72 29.89 -0.36
CA VAL A 5 -39.32 28.62 -0.99
C VAL A 5 -37.90 28.33 -0.53
N GLN A 6 -37.66 27.16 0.08
CA GLN A 6 -36.31 26.68 0.38
C GLN A 6 -35.87 25.66 -0.67
N SER A 7 -34.69 25.86 -1.24
CA SER A 7 -33.98 24.83 -2.02
C SER A 7 -33.18 23.93 -1.07
N HIS A 8 -33.24 22.63 -1.31
CA HIS A 8 -32.52 21.65 -0.51
C HIS A 8 -31.00 21.88 -0.62
N SER A 9 -30.35 22.12 0.52
CA SER A 9 -28.90 22.31 0.63
C SER A 9 -28.31 21.13 1.39
N SER A 10 -27.66 20.19 0.70
CA SER A 10 -26.86 19.15 1.36
C SER A 10 -25.45 19.66 1.64
N ARG A 11 -24.90 19.27 2.79
CA ARG A 11 -23.49 19.45 3.14
C ARG A 11 -22.90 18.09 3.48
N ASP A 12 -21.74 17.79 2.92
CA ASP A 12 -21.04 16.55 3.21
C ASP A 12 -20.47 16.59 4.63
N ALA A 13 -20.80 15.59 5.42
CA ALA A 13 -20.22 15.33 6.73
C ALA A 13 -19.39 14.05 6.64
N GLY A 14 -18.09 14.14 6.91
CA GLY A 14 -17.25 12.99 7.16
C GLY A 14 -17.17 12.74 8.66
N MET A 15 -17.50 11.53 9.10
CA MET A 15 -17.14 11.07 10.45
C MET A 15 -16.05 10.01 10.32
N GLN A 16 -14.94 10.24 11.00
CA GLN A 16 -13.92 9.23 11.19
C GLN A 16 -14.09 8.71 12.61
N THR A 17 -14.41 7.42 12.74
CA THR A 17 -14.30 6.74 14.03
C THR A 17 -12.83 6.62 14.35
N ASP A 18 -12.36 7.36 15.35
CA ASP A 18 -11.09 7.05 15.96
C ASP A 18 -11.18 5.61 16.49
N GLN A 19 -10.23 4.75 16.13
CA GLN A 19 -9.91 3.64 16.99
C GLN A 19 -9.30 4.27 18.24
N SER A 20 -10.14 4.76 19.15
CA SER A 20 -9.77 4.76 20.55
C SER A 20 -9.61 3.28 20.87
N GLU A 21 -8.38 2.77 20.75
CA GLU A 21 -7.89 1.85 21.75
C GLU A 21 -8.05 2.63 23.06
N GLU A 22 -9.26 2.61 23.62
CA GLU A 22 -9.48 2.93 25.01
C GLU A 22 -8.65 1.89 25.74
N THR A 23 -7.39 2.25 25.95
CA THR A 23 -6.62 1.96 27.12
C THR A 23 -7.01 0.60 27.70
N ILE A 24 -6.80 -0.45 26.90
CA ILE A 24 -6.12 -1.61 27.44
C ILE A 24 -4.67 -1.14 27.62
N GLN A 25 -4.48 -0.14 28.51
CA GLN A 25 -3.32 -0.17 29.40
C GLN A 25 -3.28 -1.62 29.80
N ASP A 26 -2.15 -2.28 29.57
CA ASP A 26 -1.76 -3.50 30.25
C ASP A 26 -2.39 -3.45 31.63
N LEU A 27 -3.60 -4.02 31.73
CA LEU A 27 -4.37 -4.05 32.94
C LEU A 27 -3.60 -5.13 33.63
N ASP A 28 -2.61 -4.64 34.38
CA ASP A 28 -1.77 -5.32 35.31
C ASP A 28 -2.34 -6.72 35.49
N LEU A 29 -1.69 -7.72 34.87
CA LEU A 29 -2.05 -9.13 35.01
C LEU A 29 -2.07 -9.58 36.49
N GLN A 30 -1.84 -8.66 37.43
CA GLN A 30 -1.97 -8.78 38.87
C GLN A 30 -3.29 -8.26 39.47
N LYS A 31 -4.21 -7.65 38.70
CA LYS A 31 -5.57 -7.42 39.19
C LYS A 31 -6.45 -8.62 38.83
N GLU A 32 -6.18 -9.72 39.52
CA GLU A 32 -7.13 -10.83 39.59
C GLU A 32 -8.49 -10.23 39.99
N ALA A 33 -9.46 -10.29 39.09
CA ALA A 33 -10.86 -10.19 39.50
C ALA A 33 -11.07 -11.17 40.66
N PRO A 34 -11.94 -10.90 41.65
CA PRO A 34 -12.22 -11.87 42.70
C PRO A 34 -12.79 -13.15 42.06
N VAL A 35 -11.90 -14.10 41.74
CA VAL A 35 -12.25 -15.38 41.13
C VAL A 35 -12.67 -16.31 42.25
N ASP A 36 -13.85 -16.90 42.13
CA ASP A 36 -14.31 -17.97 43.00
C ASP A 36 -13.50 -19.25 42.70
N TYR A 37 -12.32 -19.35 43.32
CA TYR A 37 -11.40 -20.48 43.19
C TYR A 37 -12.08 -21.83 43.50
N PRO A 38 -12.92 -21.97 44.55
CA PRO A 38 -13.70 -23.18 44.79
C PRO A 38 -14.67 -23.55 43.64
N GLY A 39 -15.39 -22.57 43.10
CA GLY A 39 -16.31 -22.77 41.97
C GLY A 39 -15.57 -23.18 40.69
N LEU A 40 -14.44 -22.54 40.41
CA LEU A 40 -13.56 -22.87 39.29
C LEU A 40 -12.98 -24.28 39.42
N LEU A 41 -12.52 -24.67 40.61
CA LEU A 41 -12.00 -26.01 40.87
C LEU A 41 -13.10 -27.06 40.66
N SER A 42 -14.31 -26.80 41.16
CA SER A 42 -15.46 -27.70 41.00
C SER A 42 -15.86 -27.87 39.52
N PHE A 43 -15.78 -26.77 38.75
CA PHE A 43 -16.00 -26.79 37.31
C PHE A 43 -14.92 -27.60 36.58
N LEU A 44 -13.64 -27.33 36.85
CA LEU A 44 -12.53 -28.02 36.22
C LEU A 44 -12.57 -29.53 36.52
N GLN A 45 -12.80 -29.92 37.77
CA GLN A 45 -12.94 -31.32 38.17
C GLN A 45 -14.15 -32.00 37.52
N GLY A 46 -15.26 -31.28 37.33
CA GLY A 46 -16.45 -31.82 36.66
C GLY A 46 -16.28 -32.03 35.16
N VAL A 47 -15.36 -31.28 34.52
CA VAL A 47 -15.17 -31.27 33.07
C VAL A 47 -13.92 -32.04 32.64
N GLU A 48 -12.92 -32.18 33.52
CA GLU A 48 -11.61 -32.80 33.24
C GLU A 48 -11.76 -34.22 32.68
N ASP A 49 -12.45 -35.11 33.39
CA ASP A 49 -12.61 -36.51 32.97
C ASP A 49 -13.34 -36.64 31.62
N VAL A 50 -14.35 -35.79 31.39
CA VAL A 50 -15.15 -35.81 30.16
C VAL A 50 -14.30 -35.32 28.98
N VAL A 51 -13.58 -34.21 29.14
CA VAL A 51 -12.74 -33.65 28.09
C VAL A 51 -11.55 -34.56 27.78
N ILE A 52 -10.88 -35.11 28.79
CA ILE A 52 -9.77 -36.05 28.59
C ILE A 52 -10.26 -37.29 27.83
N LYS A 53 -11.44 -37.82 28.19
CA LYS A 53 -12.01 -38.99 27.52
C LYS A 53 -12.36 -38.70 26.06
N GLU A 54 -13.04 -37.59 25.78
CA GLU A 54 -13.46 -37.24 24.42
C GLU A 54 -12.29 -36.81 23.54
N LEU A 55 -11.29 -36.09 24.07
CA LEU A 55 -10.04 -35.82 23.36
C LEU A 55 -9.32 -37.12 23.02
N ASN A 56 -9.22 -38.06 23.96
CA ASN A 56 -8.56 -39.36 23.73
C ASN A 56 -9.22 -40.21 22.65
N LYS A 57 -10.54 -40.12 22.52
CA LYS A 57 -11.28 -40.75 21.43
C LYS A 57 -11.08 -40.01 20.12
N ASN A 58 -11.08 -38.68 20.14
CA ASN A 58 -11.01 -37.84 18.94
C ASN A 58 -9.63 -37.93 18.27
N TRP A 59 -8.52 -37.85 19.02
CA TRP A 59 -7.18 -37.89 18.40
C TRP A 59 -6.81 -39.27 17.83
N ARG A 60 -7.45 -40.34 18.31
CA ARG A 60 -7.34 -41.70 17.73
C ARG A 60 -8.33 -41.95 16.60
N SER A 61 -9.19 -40.97 16.31
CA SER A 61 -10.18 -41.11 15.26
C SER A 61 -9.57 -40.77 13.90
N HIS A 62 -9.97 -41.53 12.90
CA HIS A 62 -9.72 -41.25 11.49
C HIS A 62 -10.89 -40.46 10.87
N ALA A 63 -11.66 -39.74 11.69
CA ALA A 63 -12.93 -39.14 11.28
C ALA A 63 -12.77 -38.06 10.19
N PHE A 64 -11.55 -37.53 10.02
CA PHE A 64 -11.22 -36.49 9.04
C PHE A 64 -10.13 -36.94 8.05
N ASP A 65 -9.85 -38.24 7.98
CA ASP A 65 -8.92 -38.76 6.98
C ASP A 65 -9.54 -38.61 5.59
N GLY A 66 -8.80 -37.97 4.68
CA GLY A 66 -9.30 -37.64 3.34
C GLY A 66 -10.11 -36.34 3.24
N PHE A 67 -10.13 -35.51 4.30
CA PHE A 67 -10.70 -34.18 4.21
C PHE A 67 -9.76 -33.22 3.49
N GLU A 68 -9.95 -33.07 2.17
CA GLU A 68 -9.27 -32.08 1.35
C GLU A 68 -10.16 -30.84 1.17
N VAL A 69 -9.75 -29.72 1.75
CA VAL A 69 -10.42 -28.43 1.54
C VAL A 69 -9.70 -27.65 0.47
N ASN A 70 -10.26 -27.66 -0.73
CA ASN A 70 -9.85 -26.76 -1.80
C ASN A 70 -10.63 -25.46 -1.68
N TRP A 71 -10.05 -24.47 -0.98
CA TRP A 71 -10.58 -23.11 -0.89
C TRP A 71 -10.41 -22.28 -2.17
N VAL A 72 -9.89 -22.90 -3.23
CA VAL A 72 -9.59 -22.25 -4.52
C VAL A 72 -10.37 -23.00 -5.59
N ASP A 73 -11.12 -22.26 -6.40
CA ASP A 73 -11.78 -22.80 -7.58
C ASP A 73 -10.74 -23.51 -8.44
N GLN A 74 -11.00 -24.78 -8.78
CA GLN A 74 -10.20 -25.54 -9.74
C GLN A 74 -10.40 -24.89 -11.11
N ASN A 75 -9.64 -23.84 -11.39
CA ASN A 75 -9.59 -23.27 -12.72
C ASN A 75 -9.16 -24.37 -13.68
N GLU A 76 -10.10 -24.76 -14.53
CA GLU A 76 -9.98 -25.83 -15.52
C GLU A 76 -8.64 -25.74 -16.23
N THR A 77 -7.78 -26.72 -15.98
CA THR A 77 -6.65 -27.00 -16.85
C THR A 77 -6.91 -28.33 -17.53
N VAL A 78 -7.05 -28.22 -18.84
CA VAL A 78 -7.15 -29.31 -19.80
C VAL A 78 -6.08 -30.36 -19.53
N GLY A 79 -6.50 -31.63 -19.40
CA GLY A 79 -5.65 -32.81 -19.52
C GLY A 79 -5.17 -33.36 -18.18
N GLY A 80 -5.79 -34.47 -17.78
CA GLY A 80 -5.54 -35.12 -16.50
C GLY A 80 -4.12 -35.66 -16.33
N SER A 81 -3.53 -35.34 -15.19
CA SER A 81 -2.74 -36.29 -14.40
C SER A 81 -2.61 -35.73 -12.99
N VAL A 82 -3.07 -36.52 -12.02
CA VAL A 82 -2.97 -36.27 -10.59
C VAL A 82 -1.54 -36.52 -10.16
N PHE A 83 -0.95 -35.54 -9.47
CA PHE A 83 0.17 -35.59 -8.51
C PHE A 83 1.15 -34.42 -8.71
N GLY A 84 1.04 -33.44 -7.80
CA GLY A 84 2.21 -32.78 -7.24
C GLY A 84 3.04 -31.91 -8.17
N PHE A 85 2.43 -30.90 -8.78
CA PHE A 85 3.17 -29.67 -9.08
C PHE A 85 2.30 -28.50 -8.66
N LEU A 86 2.66 -27.87 -7.53
CA LEU A 86 2.42 -26.45 -7.32
C LEU A 86 2.96 -25.75 -8.58
N LEU A 87 2.06 -25.51 -9.54
CA LEU A 87 2.34 -24.68 -10.69
C LEU A 87 2.58 -23.28 -10.11
N PHE A 88 3.85 -22.95 -9.92
CA PHE A 88 4.32 -21.57 -9.89
C PHE A 88 4.06 -20.98 -11.27
N GLN A 89 2.79 -20.73 -11.59
CA GLN A 89 2.39 -20.18 -12.86
C GLN A 89 2.62 -18.67 -12.79
N VAL A 90 3.79 -18.23 -13.27
CA VAL A 90 4.06 -16.82 -13.50
C VAL A 90 3.33 -16.43 -14.78
N SER A 91 2.12 -15.89 -14.65
CA SER A 91 1.33 -15.36 -15.78
C SER A 91 1.52 -13.85 -15.90
N CYS A 92 1.93 -13.37 -17.07
CA CYS A 92 1.90 -11.95 -17.39
C CYS A 92 0.44 -11.52 -17.58
N LEU A 93 -0.11 -10.74 -16.64
CA LEU A 93 -1.49 -10.24 -16.72
C LEU A 93 -1.63 -9.09 -17.73
N HIS A 94 -0.70 -8.12 -17.67
CA HIS A 94 -0.74 -6.92 -18.50
C HIS A 94 0.67 -6.52 -18.91
N SER A 95 0.81 -6.03 -20.14
CA SER A 95 2.01 -5.35 -20.65
C SER A 95 1.61 -3.95 -21.07
N LEU A 96 2.10 -2.96 -20.32
CA LEU A 96 1.78 -1.55 -20.55
C LEU A 96 2.96 -0.90 -21.29
N LEU A 97 2.67 -0.25 -22.41
CA LEU A 97 3.66 0.44 -23.23
C LEU A 97 3.19 1.88 -23.43
N TYR A 98 4.13 2.81 -23.28
CA TYR A 98 3.91 4.22 -23.58
C TYR A 98 4.48 4.53 -24.99
N PRO A 99 3.62 4.85 -25.99
CA PRO A 99 4.04 4.98 -27.39
C PRO A 99 5.14 6.02 -27.62
N GLU A 100 5.05 7.18 -26.98
CA GLU A 100 6.03 8.26 -27.14
C GLU A 100 7.41 7.84 -26.59
N ALA A 101 7.45 7.03 -25.53
CA ALA A 101 8.70 6.47 -25.04
C ALA A 101 9.30 5.44 -25.99
N GLN A 102 8.46 4.66 -26.67
CA GLN A 102 8.92 3.70 -27.66
C GLN A 102 9.52 4.40 -28.90
N ASP A 103 8.85 5.45 -29.38
CA ASP A 103 9.32 6.25 -30.52
C ASP A 103 10.67 6.91 -30.22
N GLN A 104 10.87 7.36 -28.98
CA GLN A 104 12.12 7.97 -28.53
C GLN A 104 13.15 6.95 -27.98
N LYS A 105 12.86 5.65 -28.03
CA LYS A 105 13.72 4.56 -27.50
C LYS A 105 14.14 4.77 -26.04
N LEU A 106 13.23 5.28 -25.21
CA LEU A 106 13.45 5.55 -23.80
C LEU A 106 13.34 4.27 -22.97
N GLN A 107 13.98 4.28 -21.80
CA GLN A 107 13.99 3.14 -20.88
C GLN A 107 13.30 3.51 -19.57
N VAL A 108 12.57 2.55 -19.00
CA VAL A 108 12.00 2.66 -17.65
C VAL A 108 13.11 2.33 -16.65
N THR A 109 13.40 3.28 -15.76
CA THR A 109 14.50 3.14 -14.78
C THR A 109 14.01 2.69 -13.41
N SER A 110 12.77 3.02 -13.06
CA SER A 110 12.19 2.68 -11.76
C SER A 110 10.69 2.51 -11.85
N ILE A 111 10.17 1.60 -11.02
CA ILE A 111 8.74 1.43 -10.78
C ILE A 111 8.47 1.47 -9.27
N SER A 112 7.30 1.96 -8.87
CA SER A 112 6.84 1.90 -7.48
C SER A 112 5.34 1.73 -7.39
N TRP A 113 4.91 0.74 -6.62
CA TRP A 113 3.50 0.56 -6.28
C TRP A 113 3.04 1.59 -5.26
N ASN A 114 1.76 1.95 -5.33
CA ASN A 114 1.10 2.65 -4.23
C ASN A 114 0.87 1.68 -3.05
N ALA A 115 1.22 2.09 -1.84
CA ALA A 115 1.11 1.29 -0.62
C ALA A 115 -0.35 0.99 -0.21
N THR A 116 -1.35 1.73 -0.71
CA THR A 116 -2.77 1.41 -0.47
C THR A 116 -3.28 0.24 -1.31
N GLY A 117 -2.51 -0.24 -2.30
CA GLY A 117 -2.86 -1.33 -3.22
C GLY A 117 -2.82 -2.74 -2.63
N SER A 118 -3.18 -2.91 -1.36
CA SER A 118 -3.30 -4.23 -0.74
C SER A 118 -4.65 -4.87 -1.12
N VAL A 119 -4.72 -5.48 -2.30
CA VAL A 119 -5.90 -6.27 -2.68
C VAL A 119 -5.68 -7.73 -2.25
N VAL A 120 -6.07 -8.05 -1.02
CA VAL A 120 -6.64 -9.38 -0.76
C VAL A 120 -8.05 -9.34 -1.36
N ALA A 121 -8.37 -10.35 -2.16
CA ALA A 121 -9.60 -10.57 -2.92
C ALA A 121 -10.81 -9.75 -2.42
N CYS A 122 -11.50 -9.08 -3.36
CA CYS A 122 -12.73 -8.29 -3.18
C CYS A 122 -12.63 -6.95 -2.41
N SER A 123 -11.89 -5.98 -2.92
CA SER A 123 -12.14 -4.56 -2.60
C SER A 123 -11.82 -3.65 -3.78
N TYR A 124 -12.64 -2.62 -3.94
CA TYR A 124 -12.67 -1.65 -5.05
C TYR A 124 -11.48 -0.66 -5.03
N GLY A 125 -10.28 -1.09 -4.65
CA GLY A 125 -9.07 -0.27 -4.72
C GLY A 125 -8.48 -0.29 -6.14
N ARG A 126 -8.40 0.87 -6.80
CA ARG A 126 -7.68 0.97 -8.08
C ARG A 126 -6.18 0.86 -7.82
N ASN A 127 -5.56 -0.16 -8.39
CA ASN A 127 -4.11 -0.38 -8.29
C ASN A 127 -3.36 0.64 -9.16
N LEU A 128 -2.84 1.68 -8.49
CA LEU A 128 -2.01 2.71 -9.10
C LEU A 128 -0.53 2.40 -8.91
N PHE A 129 0.29 2.74 -9.90
CA PHE A 129 1.74 2.63 -9.80
C PHE A 129 2.43 3.77 -10.56
N LEU A 130 3.65 4.10 -10.14
CA LEU A 130 4.52 5.09 -10.77
C LEU A 130 5.59 4.40 -11.59
N SER A 131 5.96 5.00 -12.71
CA SER A 131 7.17 4.68 -13.47
C SER A 131 8.00 5.93 -13.73
N GLY A 132 9.31 5.83 -13.55
CA GLY A 132 10.29 6.87 -13.92
C GLY A 132 11.01 6.52 -15.21
N GLY A 133 11.20 7.52 -16.08
CA GLY A 133 11.85 7.38 -17.38
C GLY A 133 13.21 8.07 -17.51
N THR A 134 13.94 7.71 -18.57
CA THR A 134 15.20 8.37 -18.97
C THR A 134 15.01 9.76 -19.58
N ASP A 135 13.79 10.17 -19.86
CA ASP A 135 13.46 11.51 -20.34
C ASP A 135 13.25 12.53 -19.21
N GLY A 136 13.27 12.08 -17.95
CA GLY A 136 12.96 12.95 -16.82
C GLY A 136 11.50 12.94 -16.42
N HIS A 137 10.66 12.13 -17.09
CA HIS A 137 9.24 12.03 -16.78
C HIS A 137 8.97 10.97 -15.70
N VAL A 138 7.97 11.27 -14.87
CA VAL A 138 7.26 10.28 -14.06
C VAL A 138 5.86 10.13 -14.61
N HIS A 139 5.47 8.88 -14.84
CA HIS A 139 4.13 8.53 -15.26
C HIS A 139 3.38 7.83 -14.13
N LEU A 140 2.16 8.28 -13.89
CA LEU A 140 1.20 7.60 -13.03
C LEU A 140 0.32 6.72 -13.90
N HIS A 141 0.25 5.43 -13.60
CA HIS A 141 -0.54 4.47 -14.33
C HIS A 141 -1.64 3.87 -13.47
N SER A 142 -2.75 3.54 -14.12
CA SER A 142 -3.80 2.68 -13.57
C SER A 142 -3.72 1.32 -14.24
N MET A 143 -3.86 0.24 -13.46
CA MET A 143 -3.97 -1.11 -14.01
C MET A 143 -5.17 -1.29 -14.95
N LEU A 144 -6.14 -0.38 -14.93
CA LEU A 144 -7.34 -0.44 -15.76
C LEU A 144 -7.18 0.27 -17.11
N GLN A 145 -6.05 0.98 -17.33
CA GLN A 145 -5.88 1.82 -18.52
C GLN A 145 -4.50 1.60 -19.16
N ALA A 146 -4.46 1.60 -20.49
CA ALA A 146 -3.23 1.42 -21.25
C ALA A 146 -2.33 2.67 -21.21
N GLN A 147 -2.94 3.86 -21.27
CA GLN A 147 -2.25 5.14 -21.24
C GLN A 147 -1.97 5.60 -19.81
N PRO A 148 -0.89 6.36 -19.57
CA PRO A 148 -0.65 6.97 -18.27
C PRO A 148 -1.75 7.98 -17.93
N LEU A 149 -2.22 7.97 -16.68
CA LEU A 149 -3.18 8.95 -16.14
C LEU A 149 -2.56 10.35 -16.08
N ILE A 150 -1.30 10.43 -15.62
CA ILE A 150 -0.58 11.69 -15.44
C ILE A 150 0.85 11.48 -15.92
N SER A 151 1.37 12.46 -16.67
CA SER A 151 2.77 12.54 -17.08
C SER A 151 3.37 13.83 -16.53
N LEU A 152 4.40 13.73 -15.70
CA LEU A 152 5.04 14.86 -15.03
C LEU A 152 6.52 14.95 -15.40
N GLN A 153 6.97 16.10 -15.90
CA GLN A 153 8.39 16.34 -16.18
C GLN A 153 9.09 16.88 -14.93
N LEU A 154 9.90 16.05 -14.28
CA LEU A 154 10.56 16.38 -13.01
C LEU A 154 11.94 17.01 -13.20
N SER A 155 12.67 16.54 -14.21
CA SER A 155 14.01 17.04 -14.54
C SER A 155 14.22 16.97 -16.04
N LYS A 156 15.21 17.70 -16.55
CA LYS A 156 15.64 17.58 -17.96
C LYS A 156 16.65 16.43 -18.16
N LYS A 157 17.03 15.73 -17.09
CA LYS A 157 17.94 14.59 -17.08
C LYS A 157 17.22 13.32 -16.59
N TYR A 158 17.95 12.21 -16.67
CA TYR A 158 17.50 10.90 -16.20
C TYR A 158 16.92 10.93 -14.78
N LEU A 159 15.78 10.29 -14.60
CA LEU A 159 15.36 9.83 -13.28
C LEU A 159 15.92 8.44 -13.04
N PHE A 160 16.41 8.19 -11.84
CA PHE A 160 17.00 6.90 -11.50
C PHE A 160 16.12 6.08 -10.57
N SER A 161 15.38 6.73 -9.68
CA SER A 161 14.53 6.06 -8.70
C SER A 161 13.29 6.88 -8.43
N VAL A 162 12.14 6.21 -8.36
CA VAL A 162 10.87 6.79 -7.93
C VAL A 162 10.29 5.86 -6.87
N ARG A 163 9.83 6.41 -5.76
CA ARG A 163 9.24 5.67 -4.65
C ARG A 163 7.98 6.35 -4.15
N TRP A 164 6.92 5.58 -4.02
CA TRP A 164 5.71 6.02 -3.34
C TRP A 164 5.95 6.08 -1.82
N SER A 165 5.36 7.05 -1.14
CA SER A 165 5.34 7.06 0.32
C SER A 165 4.56 5.84 0.84
N PRO A 166 5.10 5.10 1.83
CA PRO A 166 4.38 3.97 2.42
C PRO A 166 3.19 4.39 3.30
N VAL A 167 3.11 5.67 3.67
CA VAL A 167 2.10 6.17 4.63
C VAL A 167 1.10 7.14 3.98
N ARG A 168 1.55 7.98 3.04
CA ARG A 168 0.67 8.95 2.38
C ARG A 168 0.41 8.57 0.91
N PRO A 169 -0.84 8.24 0.54
CA PRO A 169 -1.17 7.79 -0.81
C PRO A 169 -1.04 8.86 -1.88
N LEU A 170 -0.89 10.15 -1.55
CA LEU A 170 -0.68 11.23 -2.52
C LEU A 170 0.78 11.67 -2.66
N VAL A 171 1.69 11.08 -1.88
CA VAL A 171 3.09 11.52 -1.80
C VAL A 171 4.02 10.51 -2.45
N PHE A 172 4.97 11.01 -3.24
CA PHE A 172 6.07 10.21 -3.76
C PHE A 172 7.38 10.99 -3.79
N ALA A 173 8.49 10.28 -3.84
CA ALA A 173 9.84 10.82 -3.98
C ALA A 173 10.46 10.37 -5.30
N ALA A 174 11.30 11.24 -5.88
CA ALA A 174 12.03 10.96 -7.11
C ALA A 174 13.49 11.40 -7.04
N ALA A 175 14.38 10.59 -7.62
CA ALA A 175 15.82 10.76 -7.67
C ALA A 175 16.22 11.22 -9.06
N THR A 176 16.81 12.41 -9.13
CA THR A 176 17.17 13.03 -10.41
C THR A 176 18.67 12.90 -10.70
N GLY A 177 19.00 12.88 -12.00
CA GLY A 177 20.38 12.94 -12.48
C GLY A 177 21.05 14.30 -12.30
N GLU A 178 20.31 15.30 -11.85
CA GLU A 178 20.86 16.61 -11.47
C GLU A 178 21.38 16.62 -10.02
N GLY A 179 21.14 15.55 -9.26
CA GLY A 179 21.57 15.44 -7.86
C GLY A 179 20.54 15.93 -6.85
N GLU A 180 19.28 16.01 -7.28
CA GLU A 180 18.17 16.41 -6.44
C GLU A 180 17.29 15.22 -6.08
N VAL A 181 16.86 15.20 -4.81
CA VAL A 181 15.76 14.39 -4.29
C VAL A 181 14.52 15.29 -4.25
N GLN A 182 13.51 14.97 -5.05
CA GLN A 182 12.27 15.74 -5.15
C GLN A 182 11.13 14.98 -4.48
N LEU A 183 10.42 15.64 -3.57
CA LEU A 183 9.20 15.16 -2.94
C LEU A 183 7.99 15.84 -3.56
N PHE A 184 7.06 15.03 -4.04
CA PHE A 184 5.80 15.47 -4.63
C PHE A 184 4.64 15.10 -3.72
N ASP A 185 3.62 15.95 -3.74
CA ASP A 185 2.35 15.74 -3.05
C ASP A 185 1.23 16.17 -3.98
N PHE A 186 0.52 15.20 -4.56
CA PHE A 186 -0.59 15.45 -5.47
C PHE A 186 -1.72 16.26 -4.81
N GLY A 187 -1.84 16.22 -3.48
CA GLY A 187 -2.82 17.03 -2.74
C GLY A 187 -2.45 18.51 -2.64
N LYS A 188 -1.17 18.86 -2.81
CA LYS A 188 -0.70 20.27 -2.80
C LYS A 188 -0.55 20.81 -4.21
N SER A 189 0.06 20.04 -5.11
CA SER A 189 0.25 20.42 -6.50
C SER A 189 0.35 19.19 -7.38
N SER A 190 -0.37 19.21 -8.51
CA SER A 190 -0.27 18.15 -9.52
C SER A 190 1.01 18.22 -10.35
N GLN A 191 1.67 19.39 -10.44
CA GLN A 191 2.75 19.63 -11.41
C GLN A 191 4.09 20.02 -10.78
N LYS A 192 4.11 20.55 -9.55
CA LYS A 192 5.33 21.06 -8.92
C LYS A 192 5.75 20.21 -7.74
N PRO A 193 7.07 20.01 -7.52
CA PRO A 193 7.54 19.36 -6.31
C PRO A 193 7.18 20.21 -5.10
N ALA A 194 6.70 19.57 -4.04
CA ALA A 194 6.49 20.22 -2.76
C ALA A 194 7.82 20.65 -2.14
N VAL A 195 8.85 19.81 -2.28
CA VAL A 195 10.21 20.07 -1.79
C VAL A 195 11.22 19.50 -2.79
N SER A 196 12.29 20.24 -3.06
CA SER A 196 13.49 19.73 -3.77
C SER A 196 14.73 19.89 -2.88
N ILE A 197 15.48 18.80 -2.71
CA ILE A 197 16.64 18.72 -1.82
C ILE A 197 17.88 18.38 -2.65
N LYS A 198 18.89 19.24 -2.61
CA LYS A 198 20.20 18.93 -3.22
C LYS A 198 20.99 17.99 -2.32
N GLN A 199 21.33 16.81 -2.83
CA GLN A 199 22.09 15.82 -2.06
C GLN A 199 23.54 16.26 -1.86
N ALA A 200 24.19 16.85 -2.87
CA ALA A 200 25.55 17.35 -2.79
C ALA A 200 25.66 18.79 -3.31
N SER A 201 26.77 19.47 -2.97
CA SER A 201 27.09 20.79 -3.50
C SER A 201 27.44 20.74 -4.98
N ALA A 202 28.02 19.62 -5.44
CA ALA A 202 28.23 19.32 -6.85
C ALA A 202 26.99 18.63 -7.44
N GLN A 203 26.75 18.83 -8.73
CA GLN A 203 25.72 18.07 -9.45
C GLN A 203 26.18 16.62 -9.63
N THR A 204 25.78 15.76 -8.70
CA THR A 204 26.06 14.33 -8.73
C THR A 204 24.75 13.55 -8.76
N PRO A 205 24.52 12.68 -9.75
CA PRO A 205 23.28 11.91 -9.86
C PRO A 205 22.92 11.18 -8.57
N VAL A 206 21.65 11.24 -8.18
CA VAL A 206 21.10 10.39 -7.12
C VAL A 206 20.56 9.13 -7.78
N TYR A 207 21.03 7.96 -7.37
CA TYR A 207 20.68 6.69 -8.00
C TYR A 207 19.53 5.97 -7.32
N CYS A 208 19.45 6.05 -5.99
CA CYS A 208 18.45 5.33 -5.23
C CYS A 208 17.86 6.23 -4.16
N ILE A 209 16.56 6.04 -3.91
CA ILE A 209 15.82 6.62 -2.80
C ILE A 209 14.98 5.50 -2.20
N GLU A 210 14.87 5.48 -0.87
CA GLU A 210 14.02 4.51 -0.17
C GLU A 210 13.41 5.13 1.08
N PHE A 211 12.11 4.92 1.28
CA PHE A 211 11.41 5.28 2.52
C PHE A 211 11.60 4.19 3.57
N ASN A 212 11.77 4.56 4.82
CA ASN A 212 11.78 3.58 5.90
C ASN A 212 10.34 3.24 6.31
N ILE A 213 9.91 2.01 6.00
CA ILE A 213 8.55 1.52 6.29
C ILE A 213 8.28 1.44 7.81
N LYS A 214 9.31 1.15 8.62
CA LYS A 214 9.18 1.06 10.09
C LYS A 214 9.24 2.43 10.75
N GLN A 215 9.91 3.39 10.13
CA GLN A 215 10.08 4.76 10.63
C GLN A 215 9.75 5.74 9.50
N PRO A 216 8.46 6.01 9.24
CA PRO A 216 8.00 6.80 8.08
C PRO A 216 8.60 8.20 7.96
N GLN A 217 9.11 8.74 9.07
CA GLN A 217 9.81 10.01 9.10
C GLN A 217 11.20 9.97 8.44
N LEU A 218 11.75 8.82 8.07
CA LEU A 218 13.08 8.72 7.49
C LEU A 218 13.03 8.42 5.99
N LEU A 219 13.76 9.23 5.23
CA LEU A 219 14.02 9.04 3.81
C LEU A 219 15.53 8.88 3.59
N ALA A 220 15.96 7.83 2.91
CA ALA A 220 17.36 7.65 2.54
C ALA A 220 17.55 7.84 1.03
N ALA A 221 18.70 8.39 0.62
CA ALA A 221 19.13 8.39 -0.78
C ALA A 221 20.64 8.23 -0.94
N GLY A 222 21.04 7.59 -2.03
CA GLY A 222 22.43 7.34 -2.39
C GLY A 222 22.80 7.98 -3.73
N ASP A 223 23.96 8.62 -3.78
CA ASP A 223 24.48 9.28 -4.99
C ASP A 223 25.59 8.50 -5.70
N ALA A 224 25.97 9.00 -6.88
CA ALA A 224 27.04 8.43 -7.70
C ALA A 224 28.44 8.47 -7.08
N ARG A 225 28.64 9.21 -5.99
CA ARG A 225 29.91 9.26 -5.24
C ARG A 225 29.93 8.30 -4.06
N GLY A 226 28.88 7.52 -3.87
CA GLY A 226 28.73 6.63 -2.72
C GLY A 226 28.34 7.37 -1.43
N MET A 227 27.89 8.62 -1.52
CA MET A 227 27.38 9.34 -0.36
C MET A 227 25.94 8.93 -0.11
N LEU A 228 25.68 8.44 1.10
CA LEU A 228 24.33 8.16 1.57
C LEU A 228 23.90 9.27 2.53
N LYS A 229 22.71 9.82 2.29
CA LYS A 229 22.07 10.77 3.20
C LYS A 229 20.74 10.24 3.68
N ILE A 230 20.45 10.52 4.94
CA ILE A 230 19.16 10.24 5.56
C ILE A 230 18.58 11.58 5.99
N TRP A 231 17.34 11.84 5.59
CA TRP A 231 16.59 13.03 5.98
C TRP A 231 15.43 12.65 6.88
N GLN A 232 15.15 13.53 7.84
CA GLN A 232 13.93 13.49 8.60
C GLN A 232 12.85 14.30 7.87
N LEU A 233 11.75 13.67 7.53
CA LEU A 233 10.58 14.27 6.91
C LEU A 233 9.73 14.99 7.97
N SER A 234 9.08 16.08 7.57
CA SER A 234 8.12 16.79 8.41
C SER A 234 6.80 16.03 8.48
N SER A 235 5.97 16.38 9.48
CA SER A 235 4.62 15.84 9.65
C SER A 235 3.78 15.94 8.37
N ASP A 236 3.97 17.00 7.58
CA ASP A 236 3.31 17.19 6.30
C ASP A 236 3.46 16.00 5.36
N PHE A 237 4.60 15.31 5.34
CA PHE A 237 4.83 14.17 4.43
C PHE A 237 4.48 12.82 5.05
N ILE A 238 4.06 12.80 6.32
CA ILE A 238 3.84 11.60 7.11
C ILE A 238 2.36 11.46 7.52
N GLN A 239 1.70 12.56 7.89
CA GLN A 239 0.32 12.53 8.33
C GLN A 239 -0.64 12.46 7.13
N GLN A 240 -1.32 11.33 6.98
CA GLN A 240 -2.36 11.17 5.96
C GLN A 240 -3.59 11.99 6.33
N GLY A 241 -4.01 12.87 5.43
CA GLY A 241 -5.27 13.59 5.53
C GLY A 241 -6.48 12.67 5.28
N PRO A 242 -7.63 12.98 5.89
CA PRO A 242 -8.83 12.12 5.86
C PRO A 242 -9.46 11.96 4.47
N LYS A 243 -9.14 12.85 3.52
CA LYS A 243 -9.68 12.85 2.16
C LYS A 243 -8.66 12.42 1.09
N GLU A 244 -7.46 12.01 1.48
CA GLU A 244 -6.40 11.70 0.53
C GLU A 244 -6.72 10.48 -0.34
N VAL A 245 -7.34 9.46 0.25
CA VAL A 245 -7.75 8.26 -0.48
C VAL A 245 -8.81 8.62 -1.53
N ASN A 246 -9.82 9.39 -1.13
CA ASN A 246 -10.88 9.85 -2.03
C ASN A 246 -10.32 10.72 -3.17
N HIS A 247 -9.33 11.57 -2.88
CA HIS A 247 -8.68 12.38 -3.91
C HIS A 247 -7.87 11.53 -4.88
N LEU A 248 -7.17 10.50 -4.39
CA LEU A 248 -6.47 9.55 -5.23
C LEU A 248 -7.45 8.77 -6.13
N GLU A 249 -8.61 8.39 -5.61
CA GLU A 249 -9.67 7.74 -6.39
C GLU A 249 -10.24 8.66 -7.46
N GLN A 250 -10.42 9.94 -7.17
CA GLN A 250 -10.82 10.95 -8.16
C GLN A 250 -9.79 11.05 -9.29
N LEU A 251 -8.49 11.17 -8.96
CA LEU A 251 -7.42 11.18 -9.96
C LEU A 251 -7.40 9.90 -10.80
N ALA A 252 -7.75 8.76 -10.20
CA ALA A 252 -7.87 7.50 -10.92
C ALA A 252 -9.12 7.41 -11.82
N ASN A 253 -10.11 8.29 -11.63
CA ASN A 253 -11.37 8.33 -12.37
C ASN A 253 -11.41 9.44 -13.44
N GLU A 254 -10.59 10.49 -13.34
CA GLU A 254 -10.65 11.67 -14.22
C GLU A 254 -10.35 11.41 -15.72
N VAL A 255 -9.96 10.19 -16.11
CA VAL A 255 -9.59 9.83 -17.50
C VAL A 255 -10.55 8.80 -18.11
N THR A 256 -11.80 8.70 -17.64
CA THR A 256 -12.80 7.78 -18.23
C THR A 256 -13.69 8.37 -19.33
N ASP A 257 -13.45 9.58 -19.82
CA ASP A 257 -14.23 10.20 -20.92
C ASP A 257 -13.39 10.44 -22.19
#